data_AF-A0A9P5G9I2-F1
#
_entry.id   AF-A0A9P5G9I2-F1
#
_cell.length_a   1.000
_cell.length_b   1.000
_cell.length_c   1.000
_cell.angle_alpha   90.00
_cell.angle_beta   90.00
_cell.angle_gamma   90.00
#
_symmetry.space_group_name_H-M   'P 1'
#
loop_
_entity.id
_entity.type
_entity.pdbx_description
1 polymer ?
#
loop_
_entity_poly.entity_id
_entity_poly.type
_entity_poly.pdbx_seq_one_letter_code
_entity_poly.pdbx_strand_id
1 'polypeptide(L)' 'VSYITTRKLENQLAGAMKTQKILDLSIDFAELVPAEQFTAAEIQSYLLGFKDEPEVAVKRAAEWVKDTMGVKSCSSNS' A
#
# COMPACT_ATOMS: atom_id res chain seq x y z
N VAL A 1 -12.38 7.37 40.78
CA VAL A 1 -12.35 6.26 39.79
C VAL A 1 -12.17 6.87 38.41
N SER A 2 -10.95 6.91 37.85
CA SER A 2 -10.70 7.53 36.53
C SER A 2 -9.55 6.85 35.77
N TYR A 3 -9.51 5.52 35.79
CA TYR A 3 -8.44 4.73 35.14
C TYR A 3 -8.94 3.93 33.93
N ILE A 4 -10.24 4.06 33.61
CA ILE A 4 -10.94 3.35 32.54
C ILE A 4 -11.17 4.25 31.32
N THR A 5 -11.30 5.57 31.51
CA THR A 5 -11.53 6.53 30.41
C THR A 5 -10.29 6.72 29.53
N THR A 6 -9.08 6.73 30.11
CA THR A 6 -7.83 7.04 29.39
C THR A 6 -7.46 5.97 28.37
N ARG A 7 -7.50 4.68 28.74
CA ARG A 7 -7.12 3.57 27.86
C ARG A 7 -8.05 3.41 26.64
N LYS A 8 -9.35 3.70 26.82
CA LYS A 8 -10.33 3.61 25.75
C LYS A 8 -10.16 4.74 24.73
N LEU A 9 -9.70 5.92 25.17
CA LEU A 9 -9.45 7.05 24.27
C LEU A 9 -8.14 6.86 23.49
N GLU A 10 -7.07 6.41 24.15
CA GLU A 10 -5.77 6.14 23.50
C GLU A 10 -5.86 5.06 22.41
N ASN A 11 -6.60 3.98 22.66
CA ASN A 11 -6.75 2.90 21.68
C ASN A 11 -7.56 3.34 20.45
N GLN A 12 -8.57 4.20 20.64
CA GLN A 12 -9.36 4.75 19.53
C GLN A 12 -8.56 5.78 18.71
N LEU A 13 -7.76 6.63 19.37
CA LEU A 13 -6.90 7.59 18.70
C LEU A 13 -5.80 6.88 17.90
N ALA A 14 -5.20 5.84 18.48
CA ALA A 14 -4.22 5.00 17.79
C ALA A 14 -4.83 4.28 16.57
N GLY A 15 -6.09 3.84 16.67
CA GLY A 15 -6.84 3.28 15.53
C GLY A 15 -7.07 4.30 14.42
N ALA A 16 -7.56 5.49 14.77
CA ALA A 16 -7.82 6.56 13.80
C ALA A 16 -6.55 7.05 13.08
N MET A 17 -5.43 7.21 13.82
CA MET A 17 -4.14 7.58 13.23
C MET A 17 -3.60 6.51 12.28
N LYS A 18 -3.78 5.21 12.61
CA LYS A 18 -3.42 4.11 11.72
C LYS A 18 -4.23 4.16 10.43
N THR A 19 -5.53 4.39 10.50
CA THR A 19 -6.38 4.52 9.31
C THR A 19 -5.96 5.70 8.44
N GLN A 20 -5.67 6.86 9.03
CA GLN A 20 -5.21 8.03 8.27
C GLN A 20 -3.89 7.77 7.56
N LYS A 21 -2.93 7.10 8.22
CA LYS A 21 -1.65 6.74 7.62
C LYS A 21 -1.82 5.77 6.44
N ILE A 22 -2.73 4.80 6.55
CA ILE A 22 -3.05 3.89 5.45
C ILE A 22 -3.68 4.63 4.27
N LEU A 23 -4.57 5.60 4.52
CA LEU A 23 -5.16 6.42 3.46
C LEU A 23 -4.10 7.22 2.72
N ASP A 24 -3.19 7.87 3.45
CA ASP A 24 -2.08 8.65 2.89
C ASP A 24 -1.19 7.77 1.99
N LEU A 25 -0.77 6.61 2.51
CA LEU A 25 0.00 5.63 1.74
C LEU A 25 -0.76 5.07 0.53
N SER A 26 -2.08 4.95 0.60
CA SER A 26 -2.90 4.49 -0.53
C SER A 26 -2.94 5.53 -1.65
N ILE A 27 -2.96 6.83 -1.30
CA ILE A 27 -2.89 7.93 -2.26
C ILE A 27 -1.52 7.92 -2.94
N ASP A 28 -0.43 7.89 -2.16
CA ASP A 28 0.94 7.82 -2.69
C ASP A 28 1.12 6.61 -3.62
N PHE A 29 0.59 5.44 -3.23
CA PHE A 29 0.63 4.24 -4.05
C PHE A 29 -0.12 4.43 -5.38
N ALA A 30 -1.30 5.04 -5.35
CA ALA A 30 -2.10 5.30 -6.55
C ALA A 30 -1.45 6.31 -7.50
N GLU A 31 -0.65 7.25 -7.00
CA GLU A 31 0.12 8.17 -7.84
C GLU A 31 1.31 7.48 -8.54
N LEU A 32 1.88 6.44 -7.93
CA LEU A 32 2.99 5.67 -8.48
C LEU A 32 2.54 4.59 -9.47
N VAL A 33 1.33 4.04 -9.28
CA VAL A 33 0.78 2.97 -10.11
C VAL A 33 -0.07 3.56 -11.23
N PRO A 34 0.32 3.43 -12.51
CA PRO A 34 -0.48 3.92 -13.60
C PRO A 34 -1.84 3.21 -13.63
N ALA A 35 -2.91 4.01 -13.61
CA ALA A 35 -4.27 3.53 -13.81
C ALA A 35 -4.33 2.74 -15.14
N GLU A 36 -5.07 1.63 -15.15
CA GLU A 36 -5.31 0.76 -16.32
C GLU A 36 -4.19 -0.23 -16.71
N GLN A 37 -3.00 -0.16 -16.11
CA GLN A 37 -1.89 -1.11 -16.41
C GLN A 37 -1.86 -2.37 -15.54
N PHE A 38 -2.54 -2.32 -14.39
CA PHE A 38 -2.54 -3.37 -13.37
C PHE A 38 -3.96 -3.79 -13.02
N THR A 39 -4.16 -5.10 -12.93
CA THR A 39 -5.40 -5.66 -12.42
C THR A 39 -5.45 -5.56 -10.90
N ALA A 40 -6.67 -5.56 -10.35
CA ALA A 40 -6.86 -5.62 -8.90
C ALA A 40 -6.11 -6.80 -8.27
N ALA A 41 -6.03 -7.95 -8.96
CA ALA A 41 -5.32 -9.14 -8.48
C ALA A 41 -3.80 -8.94 -8.39
N GLU A 42 -3.17 -8.28 -9.37
CA GLU A 42 -1.73 -7.97 -9.34
C GLU A 42 -1.39 -7.03 -8.18
N ILE A 43 -2.18 -5.97 -8.03
CA ILE A 43 -2.03 -5.01 -6.93
C ILE A 43 -2.23 -5.71 -5.58
N GLN A 44 -3.27 -6.54 -5.47
CA GLN A 44 -3.56 -7.25 -4.24
C GLN A 44 -2.47 -8.27 -3.89
N SER A 45 -1.93 -8.98 -4.88
CA SER A 45 -0.80 -9.90 -4.71
C SER A 45 0.46 -9.16 -4.20
N TYR A 46 0.77 -8.00 -4.78
CA TYR A 46 1.87 -7.15 -4.34
C TYR A 46 1.69 -6.72 -2.87
N LEU A 47 0.54 -6.15 -2.53
CA LEU A 47 0.24 -5.68 -1.18
C LEU A 47 0.24 -6.81 -0.14
N LEU A 48 -0.11 -8.05 -0.55
CA LEU A 48 -0.09 -9.21 0.34
C LEU A 48 1.33 -9.53 0.87
N GLY A 49 2.35 -9.22 0.08
CA GLY A 49 3.76 -9.34 0.49
C GLY A 49 4.19 -8.33 1.56
N PHE A 50 3.44 -7.23 1.71
CA PHE A 50 3.76 -6.12 2.61
C PHE A 50 2.68 -5.86 3.66
N LYS A 51 1.91 -6.90 4.03
CA LYS A 51 0.74 -6.79 4.93
C LYS A 51 1.03 -6.11 6.29
N ASP A 52 2.26 -6.25 6.78
CA ASP A 52 2.73 -5.67 8.05
C ASP A 52 3.56 -4.39 7.85
N GLU A 53 3.90 -4.05 6.60
CA GLU A 53 4.82 -2.96 6.23
C GLU A 53 4.30 -2.11 5.06
N PRO A 54 3.16 -1.40 5.22
CA PRO A 54 2.54 -0.63 4.13
C PRO A 54 3.44 0.51 3.62
N GLU A 55 4.30 1.07 4.47
CA GLU A 55 5.27 2.11 4.08
C GLU A 55 6.33 1.59 3.10
N VAL A 56 6.74 0.33 3.27
CA VAL A 56 7.70 -0.32 2.37
C VAL A 56 7.04 -0.61 1.03
N ALA A 57 5.76 -1.02 1.05
CA ALA A 57 4.97 -1.24 -0.15
C ALA A 57 4.93 0.01 -1.05
N VAL A 58 4.68 1.19 -0.49
CA VAL A 58 4.68 2.45 -1.27
C VAL A 58 6.07 2.78 -1.81
N LYS A 59 7.12 2.71 -0.97
CA LYS A 59 8.49 3.00 -1.40
C LYS A 59 8.96 2.10 -2.53
N ARG A 60 8.55 0.82 -2.50
CA ARG A 60 8.91 -0.17 -3.52
C ARG A 60 7.91 -0.22 -4.68
N ALA A 61 6.80 0.51 -4.62
CA ALA A 61 5.77 0.49 -5.66
C ALA A 61 6.34 0.96 -7.01
N ALA A 62 7.15 2.02 -7.00
CA ALA A 62 7.79 2.53 -8.22
C ALA A 62 8.73 1.51 -8.87
N GLU A 63 9.50 0.76 -8.07
CA GLU A 63 10.38 -0.31 -8.57
C GLU A 63 9.57 -1.50 -9.09
N TRP A 64 8.54 -1.90 -8.35
CA TRP A 64 7.64 -2.99 -8.74
C TRP A 64 6.90 -2.69 -10.05
N VAL A 65 6.41 -1.46 -10.21
CA VAL A 65 5.76 -1.00 -11.43
C VAL A 65 6.72 -1.09 -12.61
N LYS A 66 7.98 -0.66 -12.43
CA LYS A 66 9.03 -0.76 -13.46
C LYS A 66 9.37 -2.20 -13.80
N ASP A 67 9.51 -3.08 -12.81
CA ASP A 67 9.81 -4.50 -13.02
C ASP A 67 8.67 -5.19 -13.78
N THR A 68 7.43 -5.00 -13.31
CA THR A 68 6.25 -5.63 -13.90
C THR A 68 5.96 -5.11 -15.31
N MET A 69 6.19 -3.82 -15.59
CA MET A 69 6.05 -3.26 -16.94
C MET A 69 7.25 -3.55 -17.85
N GLY A 70 8.47 -3.61 -17.30
CA GLY A 70 9.68 -3.97 -18.04
C GLY A 70 9.63 -5.40 -18.57
N VAL A 71 9.09 -6.32 -17.78
CA VAL A 71 8.84 -7.70 -18.22
C VAL A 71 7.80 -7.78 -19.35
N LYS A 72 6.81 -6.87 -19.38
CA LYS A 72 5.78 -6.82 -20.45
C LYS A 72 6.34 -6.41 -21.84
N SER A 73 7.55 -5.86 -21.93
CA SER A 73 8.11 -5.38 -23.22
C SER A 73 9.04 -6.38 -23.94
N CYS A 74 9.31 -7.56 -23.40
CA CYS A 74 10.19 -8.55 -24.05
C CYS A 74 9.42 -9.82 -24.43
N SER A 75 8.52 -9.70 -25.41
CA SER A 75 8.10 -10.80 -26.29
C SER A 75 7.77 -10.25 -27.66
N SER A 76 8.82 -9.83 -28.36
CA SER A 76 8.86 -9.77 -29.82
C SER A 76 10.11 -10.53 -30.21
N ASN A 77 9.97 -11.82 -30.46
CA ASN A 77 10.97 -12.57 -31.20
C ASN A 77 10.30 -13.05 -32.49
N SER A 78 10.68 -12.33 -33.53
CA SER A 78 10.64 -12.54 -34.99
C SER A 78 10.12 -13.86 -35.53
#